data_AF-A4FH47-F1
#
_entry.id   AF-A4FH47-F1
#
_cell.length_a   1.000
_cell.length_b   1.000
_cell.length_c   1.000
_cell.angle_alpha   90.00
_cell.angle_beta   90.00
_cell.angle_gamma   90.00
#
_symmetry.space_group_name_H-M   'P 1'
#
loop_
_entity.id
_entity.type
_entity.pdbx_description
1 polymer ?
#
loop_
_entity_poly.entity_id
_entity_poly.type
_entity_poly.pdbx_seq_one_letter_code
_entity_poly.pdbx_strand_id
1 'polypeptide(L)'
;MLDKGIAVVQPDLSHAGGISEGRRIAAMAEAYDVSVAPHCPLGPIALAAGLQLGFATPNLLIEAEPGHPLQPRLGPAGPPRRPVGIPLPGRPRRAPGLGIEVDEKAVERAAEAGHRWRNPVWRHDGSPTEW
;
A
#
# COMPACT_ATOMS: atom_id res chain seq x y z
N MET A 1 18.41 16.60 7.88
CA MET A 1 19.17 16.92 6.66
C MET A 1 18.77 15.93 5.57
N LEU A 2 17.78 16.29 4.74
CA LEU A 2 17.40 15.62 3.48
C LEU A 2 18.09 16.31 2.28
N ASP A 3 19.16 17.06 2.54
CA ASP A 3 19.73 18.06 1.64
C ASP A 3 20.35 17.45 0.39
N LYS A 4 20.78 16.17 0.42
CA LYS A 4 21.18 15.38 -0.76
C LYS A 4 21.04 13.87 -0.50
N GLY A 5 20.42 13.14 -1.43
CA GLY A 5 20.49 11.66 -1.50
C GLY A 5 19.20 10.94 -1.87
N ILE A 6 18.02 11.54 -1.63
CA ILE A 6 16.72 10.94 -1.92
C ILE A 6 15.89 11.93 -2.76
N ALA A 7 15.52 11.53 -3.98
CA ALA A 7 14.62 12.30 -4.84
C ALA A 7 13.14 11.96 -4.64
N VAL A 8 12.87 10.73 -4.16
CA VAL A 8 11.52 10.23 -3.91
C VAL A 8 11.50 9.46 -2.60
N VAL A 9 10.70 9.91 -1.63
CA VAL A 9 10.45 9.17 -0.39
C VAL A 9 9.28 8.20 -0.59
N GLN A 10 9.40 6.98 -0.05
CA GLN A 10 8.44 5.90 -0.27
C GLN A 10 7.88 5.35 1.05
N PRO A 11 7.12 6.14 1.83
CA PRO A 11 6.60 5.66 3.10
C PRO A 11 5.53 4.59 2.87
N ASP A 12 5.60 3.49 3.62
CA ASP A 12 4.52 2.49 3.69
C ASP A 12 3.62 2.82 4.87
N LEU A 13 2.34 3.11 4.62
CA LEU A 13 1.42 3.53 5.68
C LEU A 13 1.13 2.44 6.71
N SER A 14 1.29 1.16 6.37
CA SER A 14 1.10 0.07 7.33
C SER A 14 2.33 -0.15 8.22
N HIS A 15 3.45 0.53 7.92
CA HIS A 15 4.70 0.40 8.67
C HIS A 15 5.14 1.73 9.30
N ALA A 16 4.89 2.85 8.63
CA ALA A 16 5.33 4.18 9.02
C ALA A 16 4.32 4.94 9.91
N GLY A 17 3.41 4.24 10.59
CA GLY A 17 2.47 4.86 11.54
C GLY A 17 1.16 5.41 10.93
N GLY A 18 0.72 4.89 9.78
CA GLY A 18 -0.58 5.20 9.20
C GLY A 18 -0.66 6.56 8.50
N ILE A 19 -1.90 6.96 8.18
CA ILE A 19 -2.19 8.22 7.45
C ILE A 19 -1.64 9.45 8.19
N SER A 20 -1.73 9.48 9.53
CA SER A 20 -1.28 10.63 10.31
C SER A 20 0.22 10.86 10.17
N GLU A 21 1.03 9.82 10.37
CA GLU A 21 2.49 9.96 10.22
C GLU A 21 2.89 10.07 8.76
N GLY A 22 2.24 9.34 7.85
CA GLY A 22 2.44 9.48 6.41
C GLY A 22 2.27 10.93 5.93
N ARG A 23 1.28 11.65 6.46
CA ARG A 23 1.08 13.08 6.16
C ARG A 23 2.21 13.96 6.69
N ARG A 24 2.77 13.66 7.86
CA ARG A 24 3.93 14.41 8.40
C ARG A 24 5.19 14.14 7.59
N ILE A 25 5.41 12.89 7.16
CA ILE A 25 6.51 12.51 6.27
C ILE A 25 6.38 13.25 4.94
N ALA A 26 5.18 13.27 4.34
CA ALA A 26 4.95 13.95 3.08
C ALA A 26 5.20 15.47 3.16
N ALA A 27 4.68 16.11 4.21
CA ALA A 27 4.91 17.54 4.46
C ALA A 27 6.39 17.85 4.73
N MET A 28 7.10 16.95 5.43
CA MET A 28 8.54 17.10 5.61
C MET A 28 9.27 16.97 4.28
N ALA A 29 8.93 16.01 3.42
CA ALA A 29 9.53 15.84 2.11
C ALA A 29 9.28 17.05 1.20
N GLU A 30 8.09 17.65 1.27
CA GLU A 30 7.71 18.85 0.53
C GLU A 30 8.65 20.03 0.85
N ALA A 31 9.04 20.20 2.12
CA ALA A 31 9.97 21.25 2.54
C ALA A 31 11.39 21.11 1.98
N TYR A 32 11.72 19.98 1.35
CA TYR A 32 13.02 19.69 0.74
C TYR A 32 12.92 19.45 -0.77
N ASP A 33 11.79 19.81 -1.41
CA ASP A 33 11.52 19.54 -2.84
C ASP A 33 11.62 18.04 -3.20
N VAL A 34 11.38 17.16 -2.22
CA VAL A 34 11.37 15.70 -2.41
C VAL A 34 9.96 15.24 -2.71
N SER A 35 9.81 14.45 -3.78
CA SER A 35 8.52 13.86 -4.13
C SER A 35 8.18 12.67 -3.23
N VAL A 36 6.90 12.36 -3.10
CA VAL A 36 6.41 11.21 -2.33
C VAL A 36 5.81 10.18 -3.28
N ALA A 37 6.16 8.92 -3.09
CA ALA A 37 5.53 7.78 -3.77
C ALA A 37 5.24 6.68 -2.75
N PRO A 38 4.06 6.70 -2.09
CA PRO A 38 3.75 5.76 -1.01
C PRO A 38 3.97 4.31 -1.42
N HIS A 39 4.69 3.56 -0.59
CA HIS A 39 4.89 2.14 -0.82
C HIS A 39 3.66 1.37 -0.34
N CYS A 40 3.10 0.51 -1.18
CA CYS A 40 1.92 -0.27 -0.83
C CYS A 40 1.95 -1.68 -1.48
N PRO A 41 2.79 -2.60 -1.00
CA PRO A 41 2.85 -3.99 -1.48
C PRO A 41 1.75 -4.88 -0.88
N LEU A 42 0.84 -4.29 -0.09
CA LEU A 42 -0.08 -4.99 0.80
C LEU A 42 -1.46 -5.15 0.15
N GLY A 43 -2.51 -5.09 0.97
CA GLY A 43 -3.88 -5.28 0.57
C GLY A 43 -4.66 -3.99 0.28
N PRO A 44 -5.93 -4.13 -0.12
CA PRO A 44 -6.79 -3.02 -0.54
C PRO A 44 -7.08 -1.97 0.55
N ILE A 45 -6.94 -2.31 1.83
CA ILE A 45 -7.06 -1.35 2.94
C ILE A 45 -5.87 -0.37 2.94
N ALA A 46 -4.65 -0.90 2.81
CA ALA A 46 -3.43 -0.09 2.72
C ALA A 46 -3.46 0.80 1.46
N LEU A 47 -3.90 0.23 0.32
CA LEU A 47 -4.05 1.00 -0.92
C LEU A 47 -5.10 2.11 -0.79
N ALA A 48 -6.22 1.85 -0.11
CA ALA A 48 -7.23 2.88 0.13
C ALA A 48 -6.67 4.02 1.00
N ALA A 49 -5.90 3.69 2.05
CA ALA A 49 -5.23 4.69 2.87
C ALA A 49 -4.17 5.48 2.09
N GLY A 50 -3.37 4.80 1.26
CA GLY A 50 -2.37 5.41 0.38
C GLY A 50 -3.00 6.41 -0.58
N LEU A 51 -4.09 6.02 -1.25
CA LEU A 51 -4.84 6.93 -2.13
C LEU A 51 -5.43 8.14 -1.40
N GLN A 52 -5.96 7.97 -0.19
CA GLN A 52 -6.47 9.11 0.60
C GLN A 52 -5.34 10.09 0.93
N LEU A 53 -4.16 9.59 1.30
CA LEU A 53 -2.98 10.43 1.49
C LEU A 53 -2.57 11.09 0.17
N GLY A 54 -2.47 10.33 -0.91
CA GLY A 54 -2.05 10.81 -2.23
C GLY A 54 -2.95 11.94 -2.76
N PHE A 55 -4.28 11.79 -2.71
CA PHE A 55 -5.20 12.86 -3.12
C PHE A 55 -5.08 14.14 -2.27
N ALA A 56 -4.51 14.04 -1.06
CA ALA A 56 -4.33 15.15 -0.13
C ALA A 56 -2.87 15.63 -0.01
N THR A 57 -1.99 15.21 -0.93
CA THR A 57 -0.54 15.44 -0.90
C THR A 57 -0.06 16.13 -2.19
N PRO A 58 0.36 17.40 -2.15
CA PRO A 58 0.75 18.16 -3.35
C PRO A 58 1.99 17.62 -4.07
N ASN A 59 2.97 17.12 -3.32
CA ASN A 59 4.22 16.56 -3.84
C ASN A 59 4.14 15.05 -4.14
N LEU A 60 2.94 14.52 -4.40
CA LEU A 60 2.77 13.14 -4.84
C LEU A 60 3.32 12.97 -6.27
N LEU A 61 4.23 11.99 -6.45
CA LEU A 61 4.73 11.61 -7.77
C LEU A 61 3.87 10.51 -8.40
N ILE A 62 3.72 9.39 -7.69
CA ILE A 62 2.99 8.21 -8.17
C ILE A 62 2.51 7.38 -6.97
N GLU A 63 1.36 6.74 -7.11
CA GLU A 63 0.89 5.74 -6.16
C GLU A 63 1.31 4.34 -6.63
N ALA A 64 2.03 3.59 -5.80
CA ALA A 64 2.36 2.20 -6.12
C ALA A 64 1.15 1.30 -5.86
N GLU A 65 0.50 0.83 -6.93
CA GLU A 65 -0.51 -0.23 -6.81
C GLU A 65 0.20 -1.59 -6.76
N PRO A 66 -0.09 -2.45 -5.77
CA PRO A 66 0.38 -3.81 -5.82
C PRO A 66 -0.28 -4.49 -7.03
N GLY A 67 0.54 -4.97 -7.98
CA GLY A 67 0.11 -5.91 -9.00
C GLY A 67 -0.34 -7.21 -8.32
N HIS A 68 -1.56 -7.20 -7.80
CA HIS A 68 -2.02 -8.24 -6.87
C HIS A 68 -2.19 -9.56 -7.65
N PRO A 69 -1.75 -10.71 -7.11
CA PRO A 69 -2.16 -12.03 -7.64
C PRO A 69 -3.69 -12.29 -7.62
N LEU A 70 -4.49 -11.38 -7.05
CA LEU A 70 -5.95 -11.35 -7.08
C LEU A 70 -6.50 -10.34 -8.11
N GLN A 71 -5.67 -9.72 -8.94
CA GLN A 71 -6.12 -9.22 -10.24
C GLN A 71 -6.33 -10.45 -11.13
N PRO A 72 -7.56 -10.83 -11.49
CA PRO A 72 -7.73 -11.72 -12.62
C PRO A 72 -7.10 -10.97 -13.79
N ARG A 73 -6.12 -11.57 -14.47
CA ARG A 73 -5.95 -11.32 -15.89
C ARG A 73 -7.36 -11.39 -16.47
N LEU A 74 -7.86 -10.29 -17.03
CA LEU A 74 -9.23 -10.14 -17.53
C LEU A 74 -9.59 -11.36 -18.38
N GLY A 75 -10.22 -12.35 -17.75
CA GLY A 75 -10.77 -13.53 -18.35
C GLY A 75 -12.29 -13.40 -18.37
N PRO A 76 -12.98 -14.09 -19.30
CA PRO A 76 -14.39 -13.86 -19.61
C PRO A 76 -15.40 -14.18 -18.48
N ALA A 77 -14.95 -14.63 -17.30
CA ALA A 77 -15.79 -15.11 -16.21
C ALA A 77 -16.24 -14.06 -15.17
N GLY A 78 -15.82 -12.79 -15.32
CA GLY A 78 -16.11 -11.75 -14.31
C GLY A 78 -15.34 -11.96 -13.00
N PRO A 79 -15.18 -10.91 -12.17
CA PRO A 79 -14.39 -11.02 -10.96
C PRO A 79 -15.11 -11.88 -9.90
N PRO A 80 -14.42 -12.84 -9.23
CA PRO A 80 -14.97 -13.46 -8.03
C PRO A 80 -15.30 -12.36 -7.00
N ARG A 81 -16.36 -12.56 -6.20
CA ARG A 81 -16.72 -11.64 -5.10
C ARG A 81 -15.53 -11.53 -4.16
N ARG A 82 -15.00 -10.32 -4.00
CA ARG A 82 -13.73 -10.04 -3.32
C ARG A 82 -13.97 -9.83 -1.82
N PRO A 83 -13.05 -10.25 -0.94
CA PRO A 83 -13.18 -10.00 0.50
C PRO A 83 -13.16 -8.50 0.87
N VAL A 84 -12.58 -7.66 0.02
CA VAL A 84 -12.52 -6.21 0.18
C VAL A 84 -12.62 -5.55 -1.20
N GLY A 85 -13.38 -4.46 -1.31
CA GLY A 85 -13.46 -3.68 -2.54
C GLY A 85 -12.12 -3.03 -2.91
N ILE A 86 -11.60 -3.30 -4.12
CA ILE A 86 -10.34 -2.69 -4.57
C ILE A 86 -10.56 -1.23 -4.99
N PRO A 87 -9.71 -0.31 -4.54
CA PRO A 87 -9.65 1.06 -5.06
C PRO A 87 -9.38 1.15 -6.55
N LEU A 88 -10.22 1.91 -7.25
CA LEU A 88 -9.91 2.37 -8.60
C LEU A 88 -8.92 3.53 -8.50
N PRO A 89 -7.74 3.44 -9.14
CA PRO A 89 -6.78 4.54 -9.15
C PRO A 89 -7.33 5.76 -9.88
N GLY A 90 -6.87 6.96 -9.49
CA GLY A 90 -7.14 8.21 -10.19
C GLY A 90 -8.50 8.89 -9.90
N ARG A 91 -9.34 8.35 -9.01
CA ARG A 91 -10.55 9.04 -8.53
C ARG A 91 -10.65 9.06 -7.01
N PRO A 92 -10.91 10.23 -6.39
CA PRO A 92 -11.18 10.30 -4.96
C PRO A 92 -12.38 9.42 -4.59
N ARG A 93 -12.24 8.63 -3.53
CA ARG A 93 -13.36 7.85 -3.00
C ARG A 93 -14.31 8.78 -2.26
N ARG A 94 -15.60 8.69 -2.61
CA ARG A 94 -16.66 9.56 -2.06
C ARG A 94 -17.40 8.96 -0.87
N ALA A 95 -17.28 7.65 -0.65
CA ALA A 95 -17.86 7.01 0.51
C ALA A 95 -17.09 7.39 1.78
N PRO A 96 -17.74 7.44 2.95
CA PRO A 96 -17.10 7.78 4.23
C PRO A 96 -15.89 6.89 4.57
N GLY A 97 -15.01 7.40 5.44
CA GLY A 97 -13.82 6.70 5.89
C GLY A 97 -12.81 6.46 4.75
N LEU A 98 -12.28 5.25 4.65
CA LEU A 98 -11.38 4.86 3.55
C LEU A 98 -12.10 4.66 2.22
N GLY A 99 -13.44 4.72 2.20
CA GLY A 99 -14.27 4.56 1.02
C GLY A 99 -14.24 3.15 0.41
N ILE A 100 -13.97 2.15 1.26
CA ILE A 100 -14.01 0.72 0.94
C ILE A 100 -15.05 0.02 1.82
N GLU A 101 -15.60 -1.07 1.29
CA GLU A 101 -16.39 -2.03 2.06
C GLU A 101 -15.56 -3.31 2.24
N VAL A 102 -15.65 -3.89 3.43
CA VAL A 102 -15.00 -5.13 3.83
C VAL A 102 -16.08 -6.20 3.99
N ASP A 103 -15.94 -7.32 3.28
CA ASP A 103 -16.73 -8.53 3.53
C ASP A 103 -16.12 -9.25 4.74
N GLU A 104 -16.57 -8.85 5.94
CA GLU A 104 -16.08 -9.39 7.21
C GLU A 104 -16.19 -10.91 7.27
N LYS A 105 -17.28 -11.49 6.73
CA LYS A 105 -17.46 -12.95 6.70
C LYS A 105 -16.42 -13.63 5.82
N ALA A 106 -16.03 -13.01 4.71
CA ALA A 106 -14.95 -13.54 3.88
C ALA A 106 -13.59 -13.43 4.57
N VAL A 107 -13.34 -12.36 5.33
CA VAL A 107 -12.14 -12.20 6.14
C VAL A 107 -12.07 -13.26 7.24
N GLU A 108 -13.17 -13.49 7.98
CA GLU A 108 -13.26 -14.52 9.01
C GLU A 108 -12.97 -15.92 8.45
N ARG A 109 -13.62 -16.30 7.34
CA ARG A 109 -13.35 -17.59 6.67
C ARG A 109 -11.90 -17.71 6.20
N ALA A 110 -11.30 -16.62 5.70
CA ALA A 110 -9.90 -16.64 5.28
C ALA A 110 -8.95 -16.78 6.48
N ALA A 111 -9.29 -16.23 7.64
CA ALA A 111 -8.50 -16.32 8.86
C ALA A 111 -8.44 -17.76 9.41
N GLU A 112 -9.46 -18.59 9.18
CA GLU A 112 -9.49 -20.00 9.59
C GLU A 112 -8.34 -20.83 8.99
N ALA A 113 -7.89 -20.49 7.78
CA ALA A 113 -6.76 -21.17 7.14
C ALA A 113 -5.44 -20.95 7.91
N GLY A 114 -5.34 -19.84 8.66
CA GLY A 114 -4.12 -19.41 9.33
C GLY A 114 -2.96 -19.13 8.37
N HIS A 115 -1.84 -18.68 8.92
CA HIS A 115 -0.56 -18.64 8.21
C HIS A 115 0.58 -18.76 9.21
N ARG A 116 1.68 -19.38 8.79
CA ARG A 116 2.93 -19.44 9.58
C ARG A 116 4.09 -18.90 8.74
N TRP A 117 3.85 -17.73 8.16
CA TRP A 117 4.83 -17.09 7.30
C TRP A 117 6.07 -16.69 8.10
N ARG A 118 7.24 -16.91 7.51
CA ARG A 118 8.54 -16.47 8.00
C ARG A 118 9.35 -16.02 6.81
N ASN A 119 10.13 -14.97 6.98
CA ASN A 119 11.08 -14.52 5.97
C ASN A 119 12.02 -15.70 5.63
N PRO A 120 12.14 -16.08 4.34
CA PRO A 120 13.20 -17.00 3.94
C PRO A 120 14.57 -16.40 4.28
N VAL A 121 15.49 -17.25 4.74
CA VAL A 121 16.88 -16.85 5.01
C VAL A 121 17.72 -17.28 3.81
N TRP A 122 18.21 -16.29 3.06
CA TRP A 122 19.06 -16.51 1.90
C TRP A 122 20.53 -16.50 2.30
N ARG A 123 21.35 -17.31 1.62
CA ARG A 123 22.81 -17.39 1.80
C ARG A 123 23.46 -17.66 0.46
N HIS A 124 24.38 -16.81 0.02
CA HIS A 124 25.13 -17.02 -1.24
C HIS A 124 26.44 -17.80 -1.03
N ASP A 125 27.17 -17.54 0.06
CA ASP A 125 28.48 -18.11 0.40
C ASP A 125 28.52 -18.79 1.78
N GLY A 126 27.34 -19.00 2.37
CA GLY A 126 27.18 -19.49 3.75
C GLY A 126 26.93 -18.39 4.77
N SER A 127 27.19 -17.12 4.46
CA SER A 127 26.77 -15.97 5.27
C SER A 127 25.30 -15.58 4.99
N PRO A 128 24.56 -15.02 5.98
CA PRO A 128 23.22 -14.50 5.75
C PRO A 128 23.23 -13.36 4.71
N THR A 129 22.29 -13.38 3.77
CA THR A 129 22.03 -12.30 2.82
C THR A 129 20.87 -11.44 3.32
N GLU A 130 20.90 -10.13 3.03
CA GLU A 130 19.79 -9.21 3.29
C GLU A 130 18.51 -9.74 2.66
N TRP A 131 17.38 -9.51 3.33
CA TRP A 131 16.08 -10.05 2.93
C TRP A 131 15.50 -9.36 1.70
#